data_AF-A0A2E2ELJ1-F1
#
_entry.id   AF-A0A2E2ELJ1-F1
#
_cell.length_a   1.000
_cell.length_b   1.000
_cell.length_c   1.000
_cell.angle_alpha   90.00
_cell.angle_beta   90.00
_cell.angle_gamma   90.00
#
_symmetry.space_group_name_H-M   'P 1'
#
loop_
_entity.id
_entity.type
_entity.pdbx_description
1 polymer ?
#
loop_
_entity_poly.entity_id
_entity_poly.type
_entity_poly.pdbx_seq_one_letter_code
_entity_poly.pdbx_strand_id
1 'polypeptide(L)' 'ALACQNFMMSLVAEGFDSCPMEGFDEKRIKKILNLNWRCHVVMIFGIGKADNKGVYGERFRVSEDLVIKEV' A
#
# COMPACT_ATOMS: atom_id res chain seq x y z
N ALA A 1 -6.69 6.44 -0.18
CA ALA A 1 -6.50 5.04 -0.61
C ALA A 1 -6.54 4.87 -2.13
N LEU A 2 -7.53 5.43 -2.87
CA LEU A 2 -7.67 5.21 -4.33
C LEU A 2 -6.42 5.55 -5.16
N ALA A 3 -5.86 6.76 -4.97
CA ALA A 3 -4.64 7.16 -5.67
C ALA A 3 -3.45 6.24 -5.38
N CYS A 4 -3.39 5.73 -4.15
CA CYS A 4 -2.35 4.83 -3.70
C CYS A 4 -2.45 3.45 -4.35
N GLN A 5 -3.67 2.91 -4.54
CA GLN A 5 -3.89 1.69 -5.32
C GLN A 5 -3.43 1.86 -6.76
N ASN A 6 -3.79 2.97 -7.41
CA ASN A 6 -3.35 3.25 -8.77
C ASN A 6 -1.81 3.29 -8.84
N PHE A 7 -1.17 3.95 -7.88
CA PHE A 7 0.29 4.00 -7.81
C PHE A 7 0.93 2.61 -7.61
N MET A 8 0.37 1.74 -6.76
CA MET A 8 0.83 0.35 -6.62
C MET A 8 0.77 -0.43 -7.94
N MET A 9 -0.33 -0.28 -8.69
CA MET A 9 -0.46 -0.93 -10.00
C MET A 9 0.58 -0.41 -11.00
N SER A 10 0.85 0.90 -11.00
CA SER A 10 1.90 1.49 -11.84
C SER A 10 3.30 0.99 -11.49
N LEU A 11 3.62 0.84 -10.19
CA LEU A 11 4.91 0.30 -9.77
C LEU A 11 5.14 -1.12 -10.30
N VAL A 12 4.12 -1.98 -10.20
CA VAL A 12 4.18 -3.35 -10.75
C VAL A 12 4.36 -3.33 -12.27
N ALA A 13 3.68 -2.42 -12.98
CA ALA A 13 3.84 -2.27 -14.43
C ALA A 13 5.28 -1.88 -14.84
N GLU A 14 5.95 -1.05 -14.02
CA GLU A 14 7.35 -0.67 -14.18
C GLU A 14 8.33 -1.71 -13.59
N GLY A 15 7.82 -2.87 -13.14
CA GLY A 15 8.61 -3.97 -12.59
C GLY A 15 9.15 -3.73 -11.19
N PHE A 16 8.59 -2.80 -10.42
CA PHE A 16 8.90 -2.59 -9.01
C PHE A 16 7.87 -3.24 -8.09
N ASP A 17 8.32 -3.58 -6.90
CA ASP A 17 7.49 -4.08 -5.82
C ASP A 17 7.21 -2.96 -4.81
N SER A 18 6.09 -3.09 -4.10
CA SER A 18 5.72 -2.13 -3.07
C SER A 18 5.08 -2.79 -1.85
N CYS A 19 5.31 -2.19 -0.68
CA CYS A 19 4.72 -2.58 0.60
C CYS A 19 3.93 -1.39 1.17
N PRO A 20 2.59 -1.39 1.06
CA PRO A 20 1.75 -0.39 1.68
C PRO A 20 1.70 -0.58 3.21
N MET A 21 1.97 0.48 3.98
CA MET A 21 2.01 0.45 5.45
C MET A 21 1.17 1.57 6.05
N GLU A 22 0.18 1.18 6.85
CA GLU A 22 -0.69 2.10 7.62
C GLU A 22 -0.23 2.25 9.09
N GLY A 23 0.57 1.31 9.60
CA GLY A 23 1.06 1.30 10.98
C GLY A 23 2.21 2.28 11.23
N PHE A 24 1.92 3.59 11.25
CA PHE A 24 2.92 4.64 11.52
C PHE A 24 2.40 5.76 12.43
N ASP A 25 3.32 6.52 13.01
CA ASP A 25 3.02 7.74 13.79
C ASP A 25 2.93 8.96 12.86
N GLU A 26 1.72 9.37 12.52
CA GLU A 26 1.47 10.51 11.62
C GLU A 26 2.12 11.81 12.11
N LYS A 27 2.11 12.09 13.43
CA LYS A 27 2.66 13.34 13.97
C LYS A 27 4.18 13.39 13.77
N ARG A 28 4.86 12.27 14.02
CA ARG A 28 6.31 12.17 13.79
C ARG A 28 6.66 12.30 12.31
N ILE A 29 5.91 11.63 11.43
CA ILE A 29 6.14 11.71 9.97
C ILE A 29 5.94 13.14 9.45
N LYS A 30 4.87 13.82 9.85
CA LYS A 30 4.64 15.23 9.49
C LYS A 30 5.81 16.12 9.93
N LYS A 31 6.35 15.90 11.13
CA LYS A 31 7.51 16.63 11.63
C LYS A 31 8.78 16.35 10.80
N ILE A 32 9.05 15.07 10.48
CA ILE A 32 10.23 14.67 9.70
C ILE A 32 10.18 15.25 8.28
N LEU A 33 9.01 15.21 7.64
CA LEU A 33 8.81 15.68 6.26
C LEU A 33 8.42 17.16 6.17
N ASN A 34 8.40 17.88 7.29
CA ASN A 34 7.97 19.28 7.39
C ASN A 34 6.60 19.57 6.75
N LEU A 35 5.63 18.67 6.97
CA LEU A 35 4.27 18.80 6.46
C LEU A 35 3.42 19.65 7.41
N ASN A 36 2.55 20.47 6.84
CA ASN A 36 1.63 21.29 7.62
C ASN A 36 0.45 20.48 8.18
N TRP A 37 -0.33 21.10 9.07
CA TRP A 37 -1.45 20.46 9.76
C TRP A 37 -2.64 20.07 8.85
N ARG A 38 -2.75 20.68 7.67
CA ARG A 38 -3.80 20.35 6.68
C ARG A 38 -3.48 19.11 5.86
N CYS A 39 -2.24 18.66 5.87
CA CYS A 39 -1.86 17.40 5.23
C CYS A 39 -2.36 16.23 6.07
N HIS A 40 -2.85 15.18 5.42
CA HIS A 40 -3.11 13.89 6.04
C HIS A 40 -2.21 12.84 5.41
N VAL A 41 -1.45 12.13 6.23
CA VAL A 41 -0.63 11.01 5.74
C VAL A 41 -1.54 9.79 5.73
N VAL A 42 -1.92 9.34 4.53
CA VAL A 42 -2.87 8.23 4.37
C VAL A 42 -2.17 6.89 4.52
N MET A 43 -0.98 6.76 3.94
CA MET A 43 -0.15 5.56 4.04
C MET A 43 1.30 5.87 3.69
N ILE A 44 2.19 4.96 4.08
CA ILE A 44 3.60 4.96 3.69
C ILE A 44 3.85 3.79 2.75
N PHE A 45 4.79 3.96 1.81
CA PHE A 45 5.21 2.93 0.89
C PHE A 45 6.69 2.60 1.07
N GLY A 46 7.00 1.32 1.26
CA GLY A 46 8.30 0.80 0.86
C GLY A 46 8.25 0.44 -0.62
N ILE A 47 9.22 0.88 -1.42
CA ILE A 47 9.28 0.62 -2.87
C ILE A 47 10.68 0.12 -3.22
N GLY A 48 10.77 -0.93 -4.05
CA GLY A 48 12.05 -1.49 -4.46
C GLY A 48 11.89 -2.74 -5.31
N LYS A 49 12.90 -3.60 -5.30
CA LYS A 49 12.79 -4.97 -5.82
C LYS A 49 12.55 -5.91 -4.65
N ALA A 50 11.55 -6.77 -4.75
CA ALA A 50 11.30 -7.78 -3.74
C ALA A 50 12.44 -8.80 -3.71
N ASP A 51 12.75 -9.28 -2.51
CA ASP A 51 13.57 -10.48 -2.34
C ASP A 51 12.77 -11.69 -2.87
N ASN A 52 13.43 -12.60 -3.57
CA ASN A 52 12.84 -13.86 -4.03
C ASN A 52 12.24 -14.70 -2.87
N LYS A 53 12.69 -14.46 -1.64
CA LYS A 53 12.17 -15.09 -0.41
C LYS A 53 11.12 -14.26 0.34
N GLY A 54 10.72 -13.10 -0.20
CA GLY A 54 9.81 -12.16 0.46
C GLY A 54 8.35 -12.60 0.49
N VAL A 55 7.97 -13.59 -0.33
CA VAL A 55 6.64 -14.19 -0.35
C VAL A 55 6.68 -15.51 0.41
N TYR A 56 6.02 -15.54 1.57
CA TYR A 56 6.07 -16.68 2.50
C TYR A 56 5.01 -17.76 2.23
N GLY A 57 4.10 -17.54 1.27
CA GLY A 57 3.03 -18.49 0.95
C GLY A 57 2.18 -18.02 -0.23
N GLU A 58 1.28 -18.89 -0.68
CA GLU A 58 0.37 -18.59 -1.77
C GLU A 58 -0.65 -17.52 -1.40
N ARG A 59 -1.12 -16.78 -2.42
CA ARG A 59 -2.09 -15.71 -2.23
C ARG A 59 -3.46 -16.29 -1.89
N PHE A 60 -3.92 -16.03 -0.68
CA PHE A 60 -5.28 -16.35 -0.27
C PHE A 60 -6.27 -15.25 -0.68
N ARG A 61 -7.46 -15.64 -1.18
CA ARG A 61 -8.59 -14.77 -1.48
C ARG A 61 -9.87 -15.41 -0.95
N VAL A 62 -10.78 -14.58 -0.44
CA VAL A 62 -12.11 -15.01 0.00
C VAL A 62 -12.97 -15.31 -1.23
N SER A 63 -13.88 -16.27 -1.12
CA SER A 63 -14.78 -16.67 -2.20
C SER A 63 -15.69 -15.53 -2.66
N GLU A 64 -16.00 -15.49 -3.95
CA GLU A 64 -16.74 -14.40 -4.60
C GLU A 64 -18.17 -14.26 -4.09
N ASP A 65 -18.84 -15.37 -3.77
CA ASP A 65 -20.20 -15.39 -3.19
C ASP A 65 -20.30 -14.69 -1.83
N LEU A 66 -19.19 -14.51 -1.13
CA LEU A 66 -19.12 -13.79 0.14
C LEU A 66 -18.85 -12.29 -0.02
N VAL A 67 -18.38 -11.85 -1.20
CA VAL A 67 -17.91 -10.46 -1.42
C VAL A 67 -18.57 -9.74 -2.61
N ILE A 68 -19.28 -10.46 -3.47
CA ILE A 68 -20.02 -9.93 -4.62
C ILE A 68 -21.51 -10.22 -4.45
N LYS A 69 -22.33 -9.18 -4.52
CA LYS A 69 -23.79 -9.29 -4.58
C LYS A 69 -24.26 -8.81 -5.96
N GLU A 70 -24.79 -9.72 -6.75
CA GLU A 70 -25.46 -9.40 -8.02
C GLU A 70 -26.89 -8.92 -7.73
N VAL A 71 -27.30 -7.82 -8.37
CA VAL A 71 -28.62 -7.17 -8.20
C VAL A 71 -29.25 -6.85 -9.54
#